data_AF-A0A522UP67-F1
#
_entry.id   AF-A0A522UP67-F1
#
_cell.length_a   1.000
_cell.length_b   1.000
_cell.length_c   1.000
_cell.angle_alpha   90.00
_cell.angle_beta   90.00
_cell.angle_gamma   90.00
#
_symmetry.space_group_name_H-M   'P 1'
#
loop_
_entity.id
_entity.type
_entity.pdbx_description
1 polymer ?
#
loop_
_entity_poly.entity_id
_entity_poly.type
_entity_poly.pdbx_seq_one_letter_code
_entity_poly.pdbx_strand_id
1 'polypeptide(L)'
;MNTFPMVNLLMRVTALAVALCFSAACATSSKNINAAYVSPLAYNNYTCDQLRMEYFRISNRVIEVSGRQDSAAKRDAIGMGVGLVLFWPALFLLAGSKGSPEELARLKGECDALEACAIEKNCPLAQELADAKKKQQEIAKLELEQSEKEARNQPPGDVLR
;
A
#
# COMPACT_ATOMS: atom_id res chain seq x y z
N MET A 1 -36.24 13.29 -40.64
CA MET A 1 -35.62 14.44 -39.95
C MET A 1 -35.05 13.95 -38.61
N ASN A 2 -33.73 13.73 -38.60
CA ASN A 2 -32.75 13.87 -37.52
C ASN A 2 -33.02 13.26 -36.11
N THR A 3 -32.87 11.95 -35.98
CA THR A 3 -32.59 11.26 -34.69
C THR A 3 -31.09 10.94 -34.47
N PHE A 4 -30.22 11.29 -35.44
CA PHE A 4 -28.79 10.95 -35.45
C PHE A 4 -27.89 11.57 -34.36
N PRO A 5 -28.11 12.80 -33.82
CA PRO A 5 -27.14 13.39 -32.89
C PRO A 5 -27.26 12.85 -31.47
N MET A 6 -28.43 12.33 -31.07
CA MET A 6 -28.69 11.93 -29.69
C MET A 6 -28.08 10.55 -29.35
N VAL A 7 -28.08 9.61 -30.30
CA VAL A 7 -27.49 8.27 -30.12
C VAL A 7 -25.96 8.33 -30.05
N ASN A 8 -25.35 9.22 -30.85
CA ASN A 8 -23.91 9.44 -30.87
C ASN A 8 -23.41 10.19 -29.61
N LEU A 9 -24.23 11.09 -29.07
CA LEU A 9 -24.00 11.74 -27.77
C LEU A 9 -24.10 10.72 -26.62
N LEU A 10 -25.14 9.87 -26.62
CA LEU A 10 -25.30 8.82 -25.61
C LEU A 10 -24.12 7.82 -25.64
N MET A 11 -23.69 7.39 -26.83
CA MET A 11 -22.59 6.43 -27.03
C MET A 11 -21.24 6.99 -26.58
N ARG A 12 -20.98 8.29 -26.81
CA ARG A 12 -19.78 9.00 -26.31
C ARG A 12 -19.81 9.18 -24.80
N VAL A 13 -20.97 9.48 -24.21
CA VAL A 13 -21.13 9.61 -22.76
C VAL A 13 -20.93 8.26 -22.06
N THR A 14 -21.46 7.17 -22.62
CA THR A 14 -21.20 5.81 -22.09
C THR A 14 -19.74 5.40 -22.21
N ALA A 15 -19.06 5.74 -23.31
CA ALA A 15 -17.62 5.45 -23.48
C ALA A 15 -16.75 6.23 -22.48
N LEU A 16 -17.08 7.51 -22.22
CA LEU A 16 -16.42 8.34 -21.20
C LEU A 16 -16.68 7.83 -19.78
N ALA A 17 -17.89 7.36 -19.48
CA ALA A 17 -18.23 6.79 -18.17
C ALA A 17 -17.48 5.48 -17.90
N VAL A 18 -17.38 4.59 -18.89
CA VAL A 18 -16.60 3.34 -18.77
C VAL A 18 -15.11 3.66 -18.61
N ALA A 19 -14.56 4.61 -19.37
CA ALA A 19 -13.16 5.04 -19.21
C ALA A 19 -12.87 5.66 -17.82
N LEU A 20 -13.84 6.38 -17.22
CA LEU A 20 -13.72 6.92 -15.86
C LEU A 20 -13.72 5.81 -14.79
N CYS A 21 -14.53 4.76 -14.96
CA CYS A 21 -14.56 3.62 -14.02
C CYS A 21 -13.22 2.87 -13.94
N PHE A 22 -12.40 2.90 -14.99
CA PHE A 22 -11.04 2.33 -14.97
C PHE A 22 -10.00 3.21 -14.27
N SER A 23 -10.36 4.44 -13.87
CA SER A 23 -9.46 5.41 -13.22
C SER A 23 -9.72 5.61 -11.72
N ALA A 24 -10.55 4.76 -11.10
CA ALA A 24 -10.79 4.79 -9.66
C ALA A 24 -9.52 4.38 -8.88
N ALA A 25 -8.71 5.39 -8.55
CA ALA A 25 -7.80 5.46 -7.41
C ALA A 25 -6.98 4.19 -7.09
N CYS A 26 -5.83 4.04 -7.76
CA CYS A 26 -4.74 3.17 -7.30
C CYS A 26 -3.95 3.80 -6.14
N ALA A 27 -4.60 4.46 -5.17
CA ALA A 27 -3.93 4.94 -3.97
C ALA A 27 -3.65 3.73 -3.05
N THR A 28 -2.57 3.00 -3.38
CA THR A 28 -2.13 1.83 -2.64
C THR A 28 -1.69 2.23 -1.23
N SER A 29 -2.38 1.68 -0.21
CA SER A 29 -1.95 1.76 1.19
C SER A 29 -0.54 1.18 1.34
N SER A 30 0.24 1.72 2.27
CA SER A 30 1.57 1.23 2.62
C SER A 30 1.60 -0.29 2.85
N LYS A 31 0.55 -0.85 3.45
CA LYS A 31 0.43 -2.31 3.71
C LYS A 31 0.44 -3.14 2.43
N ASN A 32 -0.09 -2.60 1.32
CA ASN A 32 -0.19 -3.28 0.03
C ASN A 32 1.04 -3.07 -0.88
N ILE A 33 2.03 -2.29 -0.44
CA ILE A 33 3.29 -2.11 -1.17
C ILE A 33 4.20 -3.29 -0.87
N ASN A 34 4.47 -4.11 -1.89
CA ASN A 34 5.43 -5.21 -1.80
C ASN A 34 6.87 -4.71 -1.73
N ALA A 35 7.72 -5.46 -1.05
CA ALA A 35 9.15 -5.22 -1.05
C ALA A 35 9.71 -5.35 -2.46
N ALA A 36 10.52 -4.36 -2.88
CA ALA A 36 11.32 -4.49 -4.09
C ALA A 36 12.49 -5.44 -3.81
N TYR A 37 12.92 -6.20 -4.81
CA TYR A 37 14.11 -7.03 -4.63
C TYR A 37 15.37 -6.16 -4.50
N VAL A 38 16.13 -6.37 -3.43
CA VAL A 38 17.44 -5.76 -3.19
C VAL A 38 18.45 -6.87 -2.91
N SER A 39 19.64 -6.77 -3.48
CA SER A 39 20.66 -7.81 -3.35
C SER A 39 21.25 -7.84 -1.92
N PRO A 40 21.27 -9.01 -1.25
CA PRO A 40 21.87 -9.15 0.08
C PRO A 40 23.41 -9.06 0.07
N LEU A 41 24.05 -9.22 -1.09
CA LEU A 41 25.52 -9.22 -1.22
C LEU A 41 26.17 -7.92 -0.70
N ALA A 42 25.45 -6.80 -0.74
CA ALA A 42 25.94 -5.52 -0.22
C ALA A 42 26.23 -5.55 1.30
N TYR A 43 25.55 -6.41 2.04
CA TYR A 43 25.65 -6.50 3.51
C TYR A 43 26.47 -7.72 3.98
N ASN A 44 27.03 -8.51 3.06
CA ASN A 44 27.74 -9.74 3.42
C ASN A 44 28.97 -9.51 4.32
N ASN A 45 29.57 -8.32 4.29
CA ASN A 45 30.73 -7.99 5.13
C ASN A 45 30.33 -7.45 6.52
N TYR A 46 29.04 -7.34 6.82
CA TYR A 46 28.59 -6.77 8.09
C TYR A 46 28.63 -7.81 9.21
N THR A 47 28.93 -7.36 10.43
CA THR A 47 28.79 -8.16 11.65
C THR A 47 27.31 -8.22 12.09
N CYS A 48 26.95 -9.18 12.97
CA CYS A 48 25.58 -9.26 13.47
C CYS A 48 25.10 -7.97 14.17
N ASP A 49 26.00 -7.26 14.86
CA ASP A 49 25.67 -5.98 15.49
C ASP A 49 25.46 -4.88 14.45
N GLN A 50 26.28 -4.84 13.40
CA GLN A 50 26.13 -3.91 12.29
C GLN A 50 24.84 -4.16 11.50
N LEU A 51 24.52 -5.43 11.23
CA LEU A 51 23.26 -5.81 10.58
C LEU A 51 22.05 -5.37 11.42
N ARG A 52 22.10 -5.57 12.74
CA ARG A 52 21.04 -5.12 13.64
C ARG A 52 20.88 -3.59 13.64
N MET A 53 21.97 -2.86 13.78
CA MET A 53 21.95 -1.39 13.77
C MET A 53 21.40 -0.85 12.45
N GLU A 54 21.83 -1.44 11.34
CA GLU A 54 21.41 -1.03 10.01
C GLU A 54 19.93 -1.38 9.74
N TYR A 55 19.50 -2.56 10.19
CA TYR A 55 18.10 -2.96 10.12
C TYR A 55 17.18 -1.99 10.87
N PHE A 56 17.53 -1.60 12.10
CA PHE A 56 16.73 -0.64 12.86
C PHE A 56 16.72 0.76 12.23
N ARG A 57 17.86 1.21 11.68
CA ARG A 57 17.96 2.48 10.96
C ARG A 57 16.99 2.53 9.77
N ILE A 58 16.96 1.48 8.96
CA ILE A 58 16.11 1.39 7.76
C ILE A 58 14.65 1.15 8.15
N SER A 59 14.39 0.30 9.14
CA SER A 59 13.03 0.03 9.66
C SER A 59 12.35 1.29 10.19
N ASN A 60 13.08 2.14 10.92
CA ASN A 60 12.54 3.44 11.37
C ASN A 60 12.17 4.34 10.18
N ARG A 61 12.94 4.27 9.09
CA ARG A 61 12.63 5.02 7.86
C ARG A 61 11.41 4.45 7.15
N VAL A 62 11.24 3.13 7.12
CA VAL A 62 10.02 2.47 6.63
C VAL A 62 8.80 2.97 7.41
N ILE A 63 8.87 3.06 8.74
CA ILE A 63 7.78 3.59 9.59
C ILE A 63 7.46 5.05 9.23
N GLU A 64 8.48 5.91 9.10
CA GLU A 64 8.28 7.31 8.73
C GLU A 64 7.63 7.49 7.34
N VAL A 65 8.14 6.75 6.34
CA VAL A 65 7.65 6.82 4.96
C VAL A 65 6.25 6.20 4.83
N SER A 66 6.00 5.09 5.52
CA SER A 66 4.69 4.43 5.55
C SER A 66 3.60 5.32 6.15
N GLY A 67 3.88 6.02 7.25
CA GLY A 67 2.93 6.96 7.85
C GLY A 67 2.57 8.12 6.92
N ARG A 68 3.53 8.61 6.13
CA ARG A 68 3.25 9.60 5.07
C ARG A 68 2.38 9.03 3.95
N GLN A 69 2.67 7.81 3.50
CA GLN A 69 1.92 7.11 2.45
C GLN A 69 0.47 6.85 2.87
N ASP A 70 0.24 6.34 4.08
CA ASP A 70 -1.11 6.05 4.57
C ASP A 70 -1.93 7.33 4.78
N SER A 71 -1.29 8.43 5.18
CA SER A 71 -1.93 9.74 5.26
C SER A 71 -2.34 10.29 3.89
N ALA A 72 -1.52 10.03 2.85
CA ALA A 72 -1.84 10.39 1.47
C ALA A 72 -2.99 9.53 0.92
N ALA A 73 -2.96 8.21 1.14
CA ALA A 73 -4.02 7.30 0.70
C ALA A 73 -5.39 7.63 1.35
N LYS A 74 -5.40 8.05 2.62
CA LYS A 74 -6.62 8.51 3.30
C LYS A 74 -7.20 9.80 2.71
N ARG A 75 -6.38 10.70 2.18
CA ARG A 75 -6.83 11.95 1.55
C ARG A 75 -7.48 11.69 0.18
N ASP A 76 -7.00 10.71 -0.57
CA ASP A 76 -7.58 10.33 -1.86
C ASP A 76 -8.93 9.60 -1.70
N ALA A 77 -9.13 8.89 -0.59
CA ALA A 77 -10.41 8.26 -0.26
C ALA A 77 -11.54 9.26 0.07
N ILE A 78 -11.20 10.48 0.52
CA ILE A 78 -12.17 11.50 0.97
C ILE A 78 -12.59 12.46 -0.16
N GLY A 79 -11.90 12.47 -1.31
CA GLY A 79 -12.01 13.51 -2.34
C GLY A 79 -12.86 13.23 -3.58
N MET A 80 -13.68 12.17 -3.64
CA MET A 80 -14.15 11.63 -4.94
C MET A 80 -15.38 12.29 -5.60
N GLY A 81 -16.03 13.29 -5.01
CA GLY A 81 -17.25 13.89 -5.62
C GLY A 81 -17.03 15.17 -6.44
N VAL A 82 -16.32 16.15 -5.86
CA VAL A 82 -16.18 17.51 -6.42
C VAL A 82 -14.73 18.03 -6.31
N GLY A 83 -13.99 17.58 -5.29
CA GLY A 83 -12.59 17.98 -5.08
C GLY A 83 -11.66 17.55 -6.21
N LEU A 84 -11.92 16.41 -6.85
CA LEU A 84 -11.05 15.87 -7.90
C LEU A 84 -11.05 16.72 -9.18
N VAL A 85 -12.15 17.38 -9.53
CA VAL A 85 -12.24 18.25 -10.71
C VAL A 85 -11.65 19.63 -10.43
N LEU A 86 -11.98 20.24 -9.29
CA LEU A 86 -11.48 21.58 -8.92
C LEU A 86 -10.01 21.57 -8.50
N PHE A 87 -9.53 20.49 -7.90
CA PHE A 87 -8.15 20.35 -7.43
C PHE A 87 -7.32 19.37 -8.28
N TRP A 88 -7.80 18.90 -9.45
CA TRP A 88 -7.01 18.10 -10.40
C TRP A 88 -5.63 18.71 -10.70
N PRO A 89 -5.51 20.02 -11.03
CA PRO A 89 -4.20 20.60 -11.32
C PRO A 89 -3.26 20.55 -10.11
N ALA A 90 -3.80 20.69 -8.89
CA ALA A 90 -3.04 20.59 -7.65
C ALA A 90 -2.67 19.13 -7.31
N LEU A 91 -3.53 18.15 -7.63
CA LEU A 91 -3.26 16.73 -7.48
C LEU A 91 -2.08 16.28 -8.36
N PHE A 92 -1.95 16.83 -9.58
CA PHE A 92 -0.80 16.54 -10.44
C PHE A 92 0.53 17.02 -9.83
N LEU A 93 0.52 18.13 -9.07
CA LEU A 93 1.69 18.63 -8.35
C LEU A 93 2.00 17.81 -7.09
N LEU A 94 0.98 17.27 -6.43
CA LEU A 94 1.11 16.42 -5.25
C LEU A 94 1.54 14.99 -5.58
N ALA A 95 1.11 14.45 -6.72
CA ALA A 95 1.57 13.15 -7.23
C ALA A 95 3.09 13.11 -7.46
N GLY A 96 3.71 14.27 -7.70
CA GLY A 96 5.17 14.41 -7.78
C GLY A 96 5.87 14.69 -6.43
N SER A 97 5.13 14.99 -5.35
CA SER A 97 5.72 15.47 -4.10
C SER A 97 5.86 14.36 -3.05
N LYS A 98 7.03 13.71 -3.09
CA LYS A 98 7.81 13.17 -1.95
C LYS A 98 7.07 12.27 -0.96
N GLY A 99 7.14 10.97 -1.26
CA GLY A 99 6.69 9.85 -0.43
C GLY A 99 6.25 8.73 -1.35
N SER A 100 7.13 8.31 -2.25
CA SER A 100 6.78 7.47 -3.39
C SER A 100 6.63 6.01 -2.93
N PRO A 101 5.59 5.27 -3.36
CA PRO A 101 5.46 3.83 -3.14
C PRO A 101 6.74 3.05 -3.48
N GLU A 102 7.50 3.54 -4.45
CA GLU A 102 8.78 3.02 -4.92
C GLU A 102 9.88 3.11 -3.84
N GLU A 103 9.99 4.24 -3.13
CA GLU A 103 10.93 4.40 -2.01
C GLU A 103 10.59 3.43 -0.88
N LEU A 104 9.30 3.27 -0.57
CA LEU A 104 8.85 2.34 0.45
C LEU A 104 9.11 0.88 0.04
N ALA A 105 8.85 0.53 -1.21
CA ALA A 105 9.17 -0.79 -1.76
C ALA A 105 10.67 -1.09 -1.65
N ARG A 106 11.53 -0.12 -2.01
CA ARG A 106 12.98 -0.27 -1.89
C ARG A 106 13.43 -0.46 -0.43
N LEU A 107 12.94 0.36 0.49
CA LEU A 107 13.31 0.26 1.92
C LEU A 107 12.86 -1.08 2.53
N LYS A 108 11.67 -1.57 2.18
CA LYS A 108 11.22 -2.91 2.59
C LYS A 108 12.13 -4.01 2.02
N GLY A 109 12.57 -3.84 0.77
CA GLY A 109 13.55 -4.71 0.13
C GLY A 109 14.90 -4.75 0.83
N GLU A 110 15.39 -3.59 1.29
CA GLU A 110 16.62 -3.50 2.08
C GLU A 110 16.47 -4.23 3.42
N CYS A 111 15.32 -4.13 4.10
CA CYS A 111 15.03 -4.91 5.31
C CYS A 111 15.05 -6.42 5.03
N ASP A 112 14.43 -6.89 3.95
CA ASP A 112 14.43 -8.30 3.57
C ASP A 112 15.84 -8.81 3.23
N ALA A 113 16.64 -7.99 2.55
CA ALA A 113 18.03 -8.30 2.23
C ALA A 113 18.90 -8.44 3.49
N LEU A 114 18.72 -7.54 4.47
CA LEU A 114 19.41 -7.59 5.76
C LEU A 114 19.00 -8.82 6.58
N GLU A 115 17.71 -9.17 6.56
CA GLU A 115 17.21 -10.36 7.22
C GLU A 115 17.78 -11.64 6.58
N ALA A 116 17.83 -11.72 5.25
CA ALA A 116 18.44 -12.85 4.55
C ALA A 116 19.91 -13.02 4.94
N CYS A 117 20.70 -11.93 4.98
CA CYS A 117 22.08 -11.97 5.49
C CYS A 117 22.16 -12.40 6.96
N ALA A 118 21.24 -11.92 7.80
CA ALA A 118 21.19 -12.30 9.21
C ALA A 118 20.88 -13.79 9.39
N ILE A 119 20.03 -14.37 8.55
CA ILE A 119 19.71 -15.81 8.53
C ILE A 119 20.94 -16.61 8.10
N GLU A 120 21.59 -16.24 6.98
CA GLU A 120 22.78 -16.93 6.49
C GLU A 120 23.92 -16.94 7.52
N LYS A 121 24.05 -15.84 8.28
CA LYS A 121 25.07 -15.69 9.33
C LYS A 121 24.62 -16.18 10.71
N ASN A 122 23.41 -16.71 10.85
CA ASN A 122 22.82 -17.18 12.12
C ASN A 122 22.84 -16.11 13.24
N CYS A 123 22.53 -14.86 12.90
CA CYS A 123 22.48 -13.77 13.87
C CYS A 123 21.21 -13.84 14.75
N PRO A 124 21.26 -13.44 16.03
CA PRO A 124 20.08 -13.43 16.92
C PRO A 124 18.89 -12.61 16.38
N LEU A 125 19.19 -11.54 15.64
CA LEU A 125 18.20 -10.70 14.98
C LEU A 125 17.24 -11.52 14.09
N ALA A 126 17.74 -12.54 13.39
CA ALA A 126 16.91 -13.34 12.49
C ALA A 126 15.77 -14.07 13.22
N GLN A 127 16.03 -14.55 14.45
CA GLN A 127 15.02 -15.22 15.26
C GLN A 127 13.96 -14.23 15.74
N GLU A 128 14.38 -13.06 16.22
CA GLU A 128 13.47 -11.99 16.64
C GLU A 128 12.54 -11.55 15.49
N LEU A 129 13.09 -11.41 14.28
CA LEU A 129 12.31 -11.06 13.08
C LEU A 129 11.34 -12.18 12.69
N ALA A 130 11.78 -13.44 12.74
CA ALA A 130 10.91 -14.59 12.46
C ALA A 130 9.74 -14.68 13.43
N ASP A 131 9.97 -14.47 14.72
CA ASP A 131 8.91 -14.52 15.74
C ASP A 131 7.96 -13.32 15.66
N ALA A 132 8.49 -12.12 15.35
CA ALA A 132 7.67 -10.95 15.07
C ALA A 132 6.74 -11.17 13.85
N LYS A 133 7.26 -11.76 12.76
CA LYS A 133 6.47 -12.08 11.55
C LYS A 133 5.37 -13.10 11.84
N LYS A 134 5.66 -14.17 12.61
CA LYS A 134 4.64 -15.15 13.02
C LYS A 134 3.51 -14.50 13.78
N LYS A 135 3.84 -13.64 14.77
CA LYS A 135 2.83 -12.91 15.54
C LYS A 135 1.98 -11.99 14.67
N GLN A 136 2.58 -11.31 13.70
CA GLN A 136 1.84 -10.48 12.73
C GLN A 136 0.89 -11.32 11.86
N GLN A 137 1.33 -12.50 11.41
CA GLN A 137 0.48 -13.43 10.64
C GLN A 137 -0.67 -13.98 11.50
N GLU A 138 -0.42 -14.29 12.76
CA GLU A 138 -1.44 -14.74 13.71
C GLU A 138 -2.49 -13.65 13.95
N ILE A 139 -2.08 -12.42 14.24
CA ILE A 139 -2.98 -11.27 14.39
C ILE A 139 -3.80 -11.05 13.11
N ALA A 140 -3.17 -11.11 11.93
CA ALA A 140 -3.88 -10.96 10.65
C ALA A 140 -4.93 -12.06 10.42
N LYS A 141 -4.65 -13.30 10.82
CA LYS A 141 -5.63 -14.41 10.77
C LYS A 141 -6.78 -14.17 11.74
N LEU A 142 -6.48 -13.70 12.95
CA LEU A 142 -7.49 -13.38 13.95
C LEU A 142 -8.41 -12.22 13.49
N GLU A 143 -7.84 -11.18 12.88
CA GLU A 143 -8.60 -10.07 12.28
C GLU A 143 -9.54 -10.55 11.16
N LEU A 144 -9.07 -11.46 10.29
CA LEU A 144 -9.89 -12.07 9.24
C LEU A 144 -11.02 -12.92 9.84
N GLU A 145 -10.72 -13.80 10.79
CA GLU A 145 -11.74 -14.61 11.48
C GLU A 145 -12.77 -13.75 12.23
N GLN A 146 -12.35 -12.62 12.80
CA GLN A 146 -13.25 -11.66 13.44
C GLN A 146 -14.19 -11.03 12.42
N SER A 147 -13.67 -10.58 11.27
CA SER A 147 -14.49 -10.00 10.20
C SER A 147 -15.49 -11.00 9.61
N GLU A 148 -15.13 -12.29 9.49
CA GLU A 148 -16.04 -13.35 9.04
C GLU A 148 -17.13 -13.66 10.06
N LYS A 149 -16.81 -13.64 11.37
CA LYS A 149 -17.78 -13.84 12.45
C LYS A 149 -18.75 -12.66 12.55
N GLU A 150 -18.26 -11.44 12.35
CA GLU A 150 -19.09 -10.23 12.31
C GLU A 150 -20.02 -10.24 11.09
N ALA A 151 -19.51 -10.59 9.90
CA ALA A 151 -20.34 -10.76 8.70
C ALA A 151 -21.40 -11.87 8.82
N ARG A 152 -21.11 -12.95 9.57
CA ARG A 152 -22.07 -14.02 9.86
C ARG A 152 -23.16 -13.59 10.85
N ASN A 153 -22.82 -12.71 11.78
CA ASN A 153 -23.73 -12.22 12.81
C ASN A 153 -24.53 -10.99 12.37
N GLN A 154 -24.23 -10.40 11.21
CA GLN A 154 -25.03 -9.32 10.62
C GLN A 154 -26.38 -9.88 10.14
N PRO A 155 -27.53 -9.42 10.67
CA PRO A 155 -28.83 -9.86 10.19
C PRO A 155 -29.05 -9.40 8.73
N PRO A 156 -29.76 -10.17 7.88
CA PRO A 156 -30.15 -9.72 6.56
C PRO A 156 -31.21 -8.60 6.71
N GLY A 157 -30.78 -7.35 6.75
CA GLY A 157 -31.70 -6.22 6.94
C GLY A 157 -31.02 -4.87 6.75
N ASP A 158 -30.99 -4.41 5.50
CA ASP A 158 -31.32 -3.04 5.05
C ASP A 158 -30.66 -2.73 3.70
N VAL A 159 -31.16 -3.42 2.66
CA VAL A 159 -31.16 -2.87 1.30
C VAL A 159 -32.54 -2.25 1.12
N LEU A 160 -32.77 -1.05 1.66
CA LEU A 160 -33.82 -0.09 1.31
C LEU A 160 -33.72 1.14 2.23
N ARG A 161 -32.82 2.07 1.91
CA ARG A 161 -33.03 3.50 2.16
C ARG A 161 -32.19 4.36 1.24
#